data_AF-A0A950HW40-F1
#
_entry.id   AF-A0A950HW40-F1
#
_cell.length_a   1.000
_cell.length_b   1.000
_cell.length_c   1.000
_cell.angle_alpha   90.00
_cell.angle_beta   90.00
_cell.angle_gamma   90.00
#
_symmetry.space_group_name_H-M   'P 1'
#
loop_
_entity.id
_entity.type
_entity.pdbx_description
1 polymer ?
#
loop_
_entity_poly.entity_id
_entity_poly.type
_entity_poly.pdbx_seq_one_letter_code
_entity_poly.pdbx_strand_id
1 'polypeptide(L)'
;MAENRTASVWDAIEDSPEAAENMKLRSKLMMALKTHIESSQLSQIQAAKLLGVTQPRVSDLVRGRIDRFALDTLVNMAAAAGLRIEMRVRKAA
;
A
#
# COMPACT_ATOMS: atom_id res chain seq x y z
N MET A 1 -24.04 -21.88 -7.14
CA MET A 1 -23.49 -20.51 -7.25
C MET A 1 -22.00 -20.67 -7.48
N ALA A 2 -21.49 -20.33 -8.66
CA ALA A 2 -20.08 -20.55 -8.98
C ALA A 2 -19.22 -19.51 -8.26
N GLU A 3 -18.25 -19.96 -7.46
CA GLU A 3 -17.20 -19.10 -6.91
C GLU A 3 -16.35 -18.56 -8.07
N ASN A 4 -16.59 -17.31 -8.47
CA ASN A 4 -15.66 -16.61 -9.35
C ASN A 4 -14.39 -16.29 -8.54
N ARG A 5 -13.38 -17.16 -8.64
CA ARG A 5 -12.01 -16.84 -8.20
C ARG A 5 -11.45 -15.73 -9.08
N THR A 6 -11.56 -14.49 -8.62
CA THR A 6 -10.83 -13.39 -9.22
C THR A 6 -9.35 -13.46 -8.82
N ALA A 7 -8.45 -12.99 -9.68
CA ALA A 7 -7.01 -12.97 -9.39
C ALA A 7 -6.66 -12.00 -8.25
N SER A 8 -7.50 -10.99 -8.01
CA SER A 8 -7.43 -10.06 -6.89
C SER A 8 -8.82 -9.80 -6.31
N VAL A 9 -8.91 -9.56 -5.00
CA VAL A 9 -10.16 -9.13 -4.34
C VAL A 9 -10.63 -7.79 -4.93
N TRP A 10 -9.71 -6.90 -5.30
CA TRP A 10 -10.04 -5.59 -5.88
C TRP A 10 -10.80 -5.70 -7.21
N ASP A 11 -10.56 -6.76 -7.99
CA ASP A 11 -11.32 -7.01 -9.23
C ASP A 11 -12.78 -7.35 -8.97
N ALA A 12 -13.11 -7.81 -7.76
CA ALA A 12 -14.46 -8.21 -7.38
C ALA A 12 -15.25 -7.10 -6.67
N ILE A 13 -14.56 -6.10 -6.09
CA ILE A 13 -15.19 -5.12 -5.19
C ILE A 13 -15.13 -3.68 -5.69
N GLU A 14 -14.28 -3.37 -6.66
CA GLU A 14 -14.17 -2.01 -7.22
C GLU A 14 -15.08 -1.84 -8.44
N ASP A 15 -15.60 -0.62 -8.60
CA ASP A 15 -16.57 -0.29 -9.65
C ASP A 15 -15.97 -0.24 -11.07
N SER A 16 -14.64 -0.16 -11.18
CA SER A 16 -13.94 -0.11 -12.47
C SER A 16 -12.58 -0.80 -12.44
N PRO A 17 -12.08 -1.30 -13.60
CA PRO A 17 -10.74 -1.85 -13.70
C PRO A 17 -9.64 -0.87 -13.27
N GLU A 18 -9.80 0.42 -13.55
CA GLU A 18 -8.84 1.46 -13.15
C GLU A 18 -8.78 1.64 -11.63
N ALA A 19 -9.95 1.62 -10.96
CA ALA A 19 -10.03 1.67 -9.51
C ALA A 19 -9.41 0.41 -8.88
N ALA A 20 -9.70 -0.78 -9.44
CA ALA A 20 -9.10 -2.04 -9.03
C ALA A 20 -7.56 -2.02 -9.14
N GLU A 21 -7.01 -1.59 -10.27
CA GLU A 21 -5.56 -1.47 -10.46
C GLU A 21 -4.94 -0.48 -9.47
N ASN A 22 -5.60 0.64 -9.18
CA ASN A 22 -5.13 1.60 -8.19
C ASN A 22 -5.05 0.97 -6.79
N MET A 23 -6.08 0.22 -6.38
CA MET A 23 -6.09 -0.45 -5.08
C MET A 23 -5.12 -1.62 -4.97
N LYS A 24 -4.87 -2.36 -6.05
CA LYS A 24 -3.80 -3.36 -6.12
C LYS A 24 -2.43 -2.73 -5.87
N LEU A 25 -2.13 -1.60 -6.53
CA LEU A 25 -0.86 -0.90 -6.34
C LEU A 25 -0.72 -0.33 -4.92
N ARG A 26 -1.76 0.34 -4.41
CA ARG A 26 -1.77 0.89 -3.05
C ARG A 26 -1.60 -0.19 -2.00
N SER A 27 -2.35 -1.30 -2.11
CA SER A 27 -2.27 -2.40 -1.15
C SER A 27 -0.88 -3.03 -1.12
N LYS A 28 -0.27 -3.24 -2.30
CA LYS A 28 1.10 -3.75 -2.39
C LYS A 28 2.13 -2.84 -1.70
N LEU A 29 2.07 -1.53 -1.94
CA LEU A 29 2.98 -0.58 -1.29
C LEU A 29 2.74 -0.47 0.22
N MET A 30 1.48 -0.43 0.65
CA MET A 30 1.11 -0.38 2.07
C MET A 30 1.60 -1.63 2.81
N MET A 31 1.45 -2.81 2.21
CA MET A 31 2.00 -4.06 2.76
C MET A 31 3.52 -4.02 2.86
N ALA A 32 4.22 -3.59 1.80
CA ALA A 32 5.68 -3.49 1.80
C ALA A 32 6.18 -2.54 2.91
N LEU A 33 5.54 -1.38 3.06
CA LEU A 33 5.84 -0.43 4.12
C LEU A 33 5.56 -0.99 5.52
N LYS A 34 4.43 -1.66 5.71
CA LYS A 34 4.09 -2.31 6.99
C LYS A 34 5.14 -3.37 7.35
N THR A 35 5.48 -4.24 6.40
CA THR A 35 6.52 -5.27 6.59
C THR A 35 7.86 -4.64 6.93
N HIS A 36 8.25 -3.54 6.28
CA HIS A 36 9.49 -2.84 6.58
C HIS A 36 9.52 -2.26 8.01
N ILE A 37 8.41 -1.64 8.45
CA ILE A 37 8.28 -1.11 9.82
C ILE A 37 8.41 -2.24 10.85
N GLU A 38 7.73 -3.37 10.61
CA GLU A 38 7.74 -4.55 11.48
C GLU A 38 9.12 -5.22 11.52
N SER A 39 9.76 -5.45 10.37
CA SER A 39 11.08 -6.09 10.29
C SER A 39 12.18 -5.22 10.89
N SER A 40 12.03 -3.90 10.83
CA SER A 40 12.96 -2.93 11.43
C SER A 40 12.68 -2.66 12.91
N GLN A 41 11.68 -3.35 13.49
CA GLN A 41 11.25 -3.21 14.89
C GLN A 41 10.97 -1.76 15.32
N LEU A 42 10.47 -0.94 14.39
CA LEU A 42 10.22 0.47 14.65
C LEU A 42 8.89 0.63 15.40
N SER A 43 8.90 1.37 16.50
CA SER A 43 7.68 1.95 17.04
C SER A 43 7.02 2.89 16.03
N GLN A 44 5.72 3.13 16.16
CA GLN A 44 5.02 4.07 15.26
C GLN A 44 5.61 5.49 15.29
N ILE A 45 6.19 5.92 16.43
CA ILE A 45 6.85 7.23 16.55
C ILE A 45 8.18 7.25 15.79
N GLN A 46 8.97 6.18 15.88
CA GLN A 46 10.24 6.09 15.12
C GLN A 46 9.96 6.01 13.61
N ALA A 47 8.98 5.20 13.21
CA ALA A 47 8.55 5.11 11.82
C ALA A 47 8.02 6.46 11.31
N ALA A 48 7.30 7.23 12.13
CA ALA A 48 6.83 8.56 11.74
C ALA A 48 7.99 9.50 11.42
N LYS A 49 9.04 9.50 12.26
CA LYS A 49 10.26 10.28 12.03
C LYS A 49 11.00 9.83 10.76
N LEU A 50 11.19 8.53 10.58
CA LEU A 50 11.85 7.96 9.39
C LEU A 50 11.11 8.33 8.10
N LEU A 51 9.79 8.18 8.11
CA LEU A 51 8.94 8.36 6.94
C LEU A 51 8.56 9.83 6.68
N GLY A 52 8.95 10.76 7.56
CA GLY A 52 8.61 12.18 7.44
C GLY A 52 7.12 12.48 7.55
N VAL A 53 6.38 11.69 8.32
CA VAL A 53 4.91 11.82 8.51
C VAL A 53 4.55 11.91 9.99
N THR A 54 3.28 12.17 10.28
CA THR A 54 2.79 12.17 11.67
C THR A 54 2.58 10.75 12.20
N GLN A 55 2.64 10.56 13.53
CA GLN A 55 2.34 9.26 14.14
C GLN A 55 0.93 8.74 13.82
N PRO A 56 -0.15 9.56 13.85
CA PRO A 56 -1.47 9.11 13.40
C PRO A 56 -1.47 8.56 11.97
N ARG A 57 -0.66 9.15 11.07
CA ARG A 57 -0.52 8.67 9.69
C ARG A 57 0.13 7.29 9.64
N VAL A 58 1.16 7.03 10.43
CA VAL A 58 1.74 5.67 10.56
C VAL A 58 0.73 4.70 11.16
N SER A 59 -0.04 5.15 12.16
CA SER A 59 -1.12 4.37 12.76
C SER A 59 -2.17 3.92 11.73
N ASP A 60 -2.57 4.81 10.82
CA ASP A 60 -3.48 4.51 9.72
C ASP A 60 -2.88 3.50 8.72
N LEU A 61 -1.60 3.67 8.38
CA LEU A 61 -0.85 2.77 7.49
C LEU A 61 -0.81 1.35 8.08
N VAL A 62 -0.37 1.20 9.33
CA VAL A 62 -0.23 -0.12 9.99
C VAL A 62 -1.58 -0.81 10.18
N ARG A 63 -2.66 -0.03 10.39
CA ARG A 63 -4.04 -0.53 10.48
C ARG A 63 -4.69 -0.81 9.13
N GLY A 64 -4.01 -0.57 8.01
CA GLY A 64 -4.53 -0.89 6.69
C GLY A 64 -5.61 0.07 6.18
N ARG A 65 -5.65 1.32 6.65
CA ARG A 65 -6.63 2.35 6.21
C ARG A 65 -6.30 2.86 4.81
N ILE A 66 -6.33 1.98 3.81
CA ILE A 66 -5.90 2.19 2.42
C ILE A 66 -6.64 3.34 1.74
N ASP A 67 -7.90 3.57 2.10
CA ASP A 67 -8.76 4.67 1.66
C ASP A 67 -8.14 6.05 1.94
N ARG A 68 -7.30 6.16 2.99
CA ARG A 68 -6.68 7.42 3.40
C ARG A 68 -5.39 7.75 2.65
N PHE A 69 -4.87 6.84 1.83
CA PHE A 69 -3.58 7.00 1.16
C PHE A 69 -3.75 7.07 -0.34
N ALA A 70 -3.27 8.17 -0.93
CA ALA A 70 -3.04 8.23 -2.35
C ALA A 70 -1.79 7.41 -2.72
N LEU A 71 -1.72 6.96 -3.98
CA LEU A 71 -0.65 6.10 -4.46
C LEU A 71 0.74 6.79 -4.36
N ASP A 72 0.81 8.04 -4.79
CA ASP A 72 1.99 8.90 -4.70
C ASP A 72 2.49 9.07 -3.25
N THR A 73 1.58 9.19 -2.29
CA THR A 73 1.95 9.25 -0.86
C THR A 73 2.68 7.98 -0.43
N LEU A 74 2.19 6.81 -0.81
CA LEU A 74 2.82 5.54 -0.47
C LEU A 74 4.18 5.37 -1.16
N VAL A 75 4.31 5.84 -2.41
CA VAL A 75 5.59 5.89 -3.13
C VAL A 75 6.61 6.75 -2.36
N ASN A 76 6.23 7.95 -1.94
CA ASN A 76 7.10 8.86 -1.21
C ASN A 76 7.52 8.28 0.15
N MET A 77 6.59 7.65 0.87
CA MET A 77 6.89 6.99 2.14
C MET A 77 7.86 5.80 1.95
N ALA A 78 7.67 5.00 0.91
CA ALA A 78 8.58 3.89 0.63
C ALA A 78 9.99 4.38 0.27
N ALA A 79 10.10 5.44 -0.53
CA ALA A 79 11.39 6.08 -0.80
C ALA A 79 12.05 6.63 0.47
N ALA A 80 11.29 7.26 1.38
CA ALA A 80 11.79 7.75 2.67
C ALA A 80 12.27 6.62 3.59
N ALA A 81 11.67 5.43 3.51
CA ALA A 81 12.14 4.21 4.16
C ALA A 81 13.38 3.57 3.49
N GLY A 82 13.94 4.18 2.43
CA GLY A 82 15.06 3.61 1.67
C GLY A 82 14.67 2.41 0.81
N LEU A 83 13.37 2.19 0.57
CA LEU A 83 12.88 1.15 -0.32
C LEU A 83 12.89 1.65 -1.76
N ARG A 84 13.36 0.79 -2.68
CA ARG A 84 13.28 1.04 -4.12
C ARG A 84 12.04 0.37 -4.70
N ILE A 85 11.27 1.13 -5.48
CA ILE A 85 10.07 0.64 -6.15
C ILE A 85 10.41 0.37 -7.61
N GLU A 86 10.02 -0.81 -8.10
CA GLU A 86 10.07 -1.16 -9.52
C GLU A 86 8.67 -1.48 -10.02
N MET A 87 8.24 -0.80 -11.07
CA MET A 87 6.94 -1.01 -11.70
C MET A 87 7.13 -1.76 -13.02
N ARG A 88 6.29 -2.78 -13.25
CA ARG A 88 6.21 -3.50 -14.52
C ARG A 88 4.81 -3.36 -15.07
N VAL A 89 4.69 -2.73 -16.23
CA VAL A 89 3.40 -2.60 -16.96
C VAL A 89 3.27 -3.77 -17.92
N ARG A 90 2.09 -4.39 -17.94
CA ARG A 90 1.75 -5.51 -18.83
C ARG A 90 0.42 -5.21 -19.51
N LYS A 91 0.17 -5.88 -20.65
CA LYS A 91 -1.14 -5.81 -21.31
C LYS A 91 -2.20 -6.40 -20.36
N ALA A 92 -3.31 -5.67 -20.17
CA ALA A 92 -4.48 -6.19 -19.47
C ALA A 92 -5.04 -7.37 -20.27
N ALA A 93 -5.42 -8.44 -19.56
CA ALA A 93 -5.99 -9.66 -20.15
C ALA A 93 -7.47 -9.47 -20.51
#